data_AF-A0A1T4XU97-F1
#
_entry.id   AF-A0A1T4XU97-F1
#
_cell.length_a   1.000
_cell.length_b   1.000
_cell.length_c   1.000
_cell.angle_alpha   90.00
_cell.angle_beta   90.00
_cell.angle_gamma   90.00
#
_symmetry.space_group_name_H-M   'P 1'
#
loop_
_entity.id
_entity.type
_entity.pdbx_description
1 polymer ?
#
loop_
_entity_poly.entity_id
_entity_poly.type
_entity_poly.pdbx_seq_one_letter_code
_entity_poly.pdbx_strand_id
1 'polypeptide(L)'
;MKNVFLAVSLRILLFVALAVMVFDFLRVEQLFIQMDRGLLDGFSVDISNWPGYMLLGILFFFIIANLLHFWRLRKQTNTDIRDFFTFEYDATDERAIDHTRKAVSYAFSGLLIYSFFVIGSFMFIPNYFLDHIWFPVFAVASIPISGLLIYAVSFTVLQRT
;
A
#
# COMPACT_ATOMS: atom_id res chain seq x y z
N MET A 1 13.60 7.75 12.35
CA MET A 1 12.23 7.42 12.83
C MET A 1 11.10 8.17 12.11
N LYS A 2 10.98 9.51 12.19
CA LYS A 2 9.80 10.24 11.66
C LYS A 2 9.56 10.06 10.16
N ASN A 3 10.64 10.02 9.36
CA ASN A 3 10.52 9.90 7.89
C ASN A 3 10.04 8.52 7.45
N VAL A 4 10.45 7.44 8.14
CA VAL A 4 10.02 6.07 7.81
C VAL A 4 8.53 5.87 8.08
N PHE A 5 8.04 6.28 9.26
CA PHE A 5 6.60 6.20 9.55
C PHE A 5 5.77 7.05 8.60
N LEU A 6 6.25 8.24 8.23
CA LEU A 6 5.57 9.09 7.25
C LEU A 6 5.52 8.42 5.86
N ALA A 7 6.63 7.85 5.40
CA ALA A 7 6.70 7.15 4.11
C ALA A 7 5.79 5.92 4.07
N VAL A 8 5.85 5.10 5.11
CA VAL A 8 4.98 3.93 5.25
C VAL A 8 3.51 4.34 5.27
N SER A 9 3.16 5.37 6.07
CA SER A 9 1.77 5.85 6.15
C SER A 9 1.27 6.36 4.80
N LEU A 10 2.07 7.15 4.07
CA LEU A 10 1.69 7.64 2.75
C LEU A 10 1.52 6.50 1.73
N ARG A 11 2.40 5.49 1.76
CA ARG A 11 2.25 4.30 0.89
C ARG A 11 1.02 3.47 1.23
N ILE A 12 0.72 3.27 2.51
CA ILE A 12 -0.51 2.60 2.94
C ILE A 12 -1.73 3.37 2.44
N LEU A 13 -1.74 4.69 2.61
CA LEU A 13 -2.82 5.55 2.10
C LEU A 13 -2.96 5.47 0.58
N LEU A 14 -1.86 5.37 -0.17
CA LEU A 14 -1.91 5.14 -1.62
C LEU A 14 -2.57 3.81 -1.97
N PHE A 15 -2.22 2.72 -1.30
CA PHE A 15 -2.85 1.41 -1.54
C PHE A 15 -4.33 1.41 -1.17
N VAL A 16 -4.71 2.06 -0.07
CA VAL A 16 -6.12 2.22 0.32
C VAL A 16 -6.88 3.06 -0.71
N ALA A 17 -6.32 4.19 -1.14
CA ALA A 17 -6.93 5.05 -2.15
C ALA A 17 -7.16 4.30 -3.48
N LEU A 18 -6.16 3.52 -3.90
CA LEU A 18 -6.27 2.71 -5.11
C LEU A 18 -7.33 1.60 -4.96
N ALA A 19 -7.40 0.95 -3.79
CA ALA A 19 -8.43 -0.05 -3.51
C ALA A 19 -9.84 0.55 -3.55
N VAL A 20 -10.06 1.73 -2.96
CA VAL A 20 -11.35 2.42 -2.99
C VAL A 20 -11.74 2.82 -4.42
N MET A 21 -10.80 3.34 -5.20
CA MET A 21 -11.04 3.68 -6.60
C MET A 21 -11.45 2.47 -7.45
N VAL A 22 -10.77 1.34 -7.27
CA VAL A 22 -11.09 0.08 -7.97
C VAL A 22 -12.40 -0.51 -7.46
N PHE A 23 -12.72 -0.37 -6.17
CA PHE A 23 -13.95 -0.86 -5.57
C PHE A 23 -15.20 -0.26 -6.22
N ASP A 24 -15.22 1.06 -6.47
CA ASP A 24 -16.38 1.71 -7.10
C ASP A 24 -16.64 1.13 -8.51
N PHE A 25 -15.58 0.89 -9.29
CA PHE A 25 -15.69 0.24 -10.60
C PHE A 25 -16.19 -1.21 -10.48
N LEU A 26 -15.60 -2.01 -9.60
CA LEU A 26 -15.96 -3.42 -9.45
C LEU A 26 -17.35 -3.63 -8.83
N ARG A 27 -17.83 -2.67 -8.03
CA ARG A 27 -19.21 -2.66 -7.54
C ARG A 27 -20.22 -2.54 -8.68
N VAL A 28 -19.92 -1.72 -9.70
CA VAL A 28 -20.76 -1.59 -10.90
C VAL A 28 -20.83 -2.93 -11.63
N GLU A 29 -19.68 -3.56 -11.88
CA GLU A 29 -19.61 -4.89 -12.52
C GLU A 29 -20.35 -5.96 -11.71
N GLN A 30 -20.20 -5.94 -10.38
CA GLN A 30 -20.90 -6.89 -9.52
C GLN A 30 -22.42 -6.77 -9.65
N LEU A 31 -22.95 -5.55 -9.78
CA LEU A 31 -24.37 -5.31 -9.97
C LEU A 31 -24.87 -5.87 -11.30
N PHE A 32 -24.10 -5.73 -12.39
CA PHE A 32 -24.44 -6.39 -13.67
C PHE A 32 -24.45 -7.92 -13.55
N ILE A 33 -23.47 -8.51 -12.87
CA ILE A 33 -23.43 -9.96 -12.60
C ILE A 33 -24.66 -10.40 -11.77
N GLN A 34 -25.10 -9.57 -10.82
CA GLN A 34 -26.30 -9.84 -10.02
C GLN A 34 -27.60 -9.73 -10.83
N MET A 35 -27.68 -8.77 -11.76
CA MET A 35 -28.80 -8.66 -12.71
C MET A 35 -28.91 -9.92 -13.59
N ASP A 36 -27.79 -10.41 -14.12
CA ASP A 36 -27.75 -11.65 -14.92
C ASP A 36 -28.21 -12.88 -14.11
N ARG A 37 -28.11 -12.83 -12.78
CA ARG A 37 -28.59 -13.89 -11.87
C ARG A 37 -30.06 -13.76 -11.48
N GLY A 38 -30.78 -12.78 -12.02
CA GLY A 38 -32.22 -12.61 -11.81
C GLY A 38 -32.60 -11.71 -10.63
N LEU A 39 -31.67 -10.94 -10.08
CA LEU A 39 -31.99 -9.84 -9.16
C LEU A 39 -32.47 -8.65 -9.99
N LEU A 40 -33.69 -8.15 -9.73
CA LEU A 40 -34.35 -7.14 -10.59
C LEU A 40 -34.56 -5.77 -9.91
N ASP A 41 -34.34 -5.67 -8.60
CA ASP A 41 -34.59 -4.44 -7.83
C ASP A 41 -33.29 -3.82 -7.28
N GLY A 42 -33.24 -2.48 -7.20
CA GLY A 42 -32.24 -1.76 -6.42
C GLY A 42 -30.97 -1.30 -7.16
N PHE A 43 -30.94 -1.34 -8.50
CA PHE A 43 -29.78 -0.96 -9.30
C PHE A 43 -29.74 0.56 -9.58
N SER A 44 -29.31 1.35 -8.60
CA SER A 44 -28.88 2.73 -8.83
C SER A 44 -27.39 2.83 -8.54
N VAL A 45 -26.61 3.23 -9.54
CA VAL A 45 -25.16 3.39 -9.39
C VAL A 45 -24.78 4.84 -9.68
N ASP A 46 -24.19 5.48 -8.68
CA ASP A 46 -23.54 6.76 -8.85
C ASP A 46 -22.02 6.53 -8.70
N ILE A 47 -21.27 6.84 -9.76
CA ILE A 47 -19.82 6.72 -9.75
C ILE A 47 -19.27 8.09 -9.37
N SER A 48 -18.69 8.18 -8.18
CA SER A 48 -18.10 9.43 -7.74
C SER A 48 -16.63 9.53 -8.13
N ASN A 49 -16.21 10.72 -8.55
CA ASN A 49 -14.82 10.99 -8.93
C ASN A 49 -13.91 11.32 -7.72
N TRP A 50 -14.48 11.46 -6.50
CA TRP A 50 -13.73 11.84 -5.31
C TRP A 50 -12.56 10.89 -4.95
N PRO A 51 -12.65 9.55 -5.12
CA PRO A 51 -11.54 8.66 -4.80
C PRO A 51 -10.34 8.90 -5.71
N GLY A 52 -10.59 9.23 -6.98
CA GLY A 52 -9.55 9.60 -7.94
C GLY A 52 -8.83 10.88 -7.53
N TYR A 53 -9.56 11.92 -7.11
CA TYR A 53 -8.95 13.14 -6.58
C TYR A 53 -8.17 12.89 -5.28
N MET A 54 -8.66 12.00 -4.41
CA MET A 54 -7.93 11.60 -3.19
C MET A 54 -6.60 10.92 -3.54
N LEU A 55 -6.60 9.96 -4.47
CA LEU A 55 -5.39 9.28 -4.95
C LEU A 55 -4.38 10.29 -5.50
N LEU A 56 -4.84 11.20 -6.37
CA LEU A 56 -3.99 12.26 -6.94
C LEU A 56 -3.40 13.16 -5.86
N GLY A 57 -4.19 13.55 -4.86
CA GLY A 57 -3.71 14.34 -3.73
C GLY A 57 -2.61 13.63 -2.95
N ILE A 58 -2.82 12.37 -2.55
CA ILE A 58 -1.84 11.58 -1.80
C ILE A 58 -0.56 11.35 -2.63
N LEU A 59 -0.71 11.03 -3.92
CA LEU A 59 0.42 10.85 -4.84
C LEU A 59 1.23 12.13 -4.98
N PHE A 60 0.56 13.26 -5.13
CA PHE A 60 1.20 14.57 -5.21
C PHE A 60 2.01 14.87 -3.93
N PHE A 61 1.44 14.64 -2.75
CA PHE A 61 2.17 14.78 -1.48
C PHE A 61 3.38 13.84 -1.39
N PHE A 62 3.24 12.59 -1.82
CA PHE A 62 4.32 11.61 -1.83
C PHE A 62 5.47 12.02 -2.75
N ILE A 63 5.16 12.54 -3.95
CA ILE A 63 6.15 13.06 -4.90
C ILE A 63 6.86 14.29 -4.33
N ILE A 64 6.11 15.25 -3.78
CA ILE A 64 6.70 16.46 -3.17
C ILE A 64 7.63 16.09 -2.01
N ALA A 65 7.19 15.19 -1.12
CA ALA A 65 8.01 14.74 0.00
C ALA A 65 9.34 14.13 -0.48
N ASN A 66 9.30 13.28 -1.51
CA ASN A 66 10.50 12.72 -2.13
C ASN A 66 11.39 13.80 -2.77
N LEU A 67 10.82 14.73 -3.53
CA LEU A 67 11.57 15.82 -4.18
C LEU A 67 12.25 16.73 -3.17
N LEU A 68 11.54 17.15 -2.12
CA LEU A 68 12.10 17.98 -1.05
C LEU A 68 13.25 17.25 -0.33
N HIS A 69 13.10 15.95 -0.08
CA HIS A 69 14.15 15.16 0.56
C HIS A 69 15.37 14.98 -0.36
N PHE A 70 15.15 14.68 -1.64
CA PHE A 70 16.20 14.57 -2.64
C PHE A 70 16.99 15.88 -2.79
N TRP A 71 16.30 17.03 -2.81
CA TRP A 71 16.94 18.34 -2.86
C TRP A 71 17.78 18.64 -1.62
N ARG A 72 17.38 18.15 -0.44
CA ARG A 72 18.19 18.28 0.78
C ARG A 72 19.45 17.41 0.72
N LEU A 73 19.32 16.15 0.30
CA LEU A 73 20.44 15.22 0.16
C LEU A 73 21.48 15.72 -0.85
N ARG A 74 21.04 16.29 -1.98
CA ARG A 74 21.96 16.85 -3.00
C ARG A 74 22.88 17.95 -2.46
N LYS A 75 22.51 18.63 -1.37
CA LYS A 75 23.35 19.68 -0.75
C LYS A 75 24.41 19.11 0.20
N GLN A 76 24.36 17.82 0.54
CA GLN A 76 25.32 17.18 1.43
C GLN A 76 26.46 16.54 0.64
N THR A 77 27.70 16.80 1.05
CA THR A 77 28.92 16.34 0.35
C THR A 77 29.32 14.90 0.64
N ASN A 78 28.77 14.29 1.71
CA ASN A 78 29.13 12.94 2.17
C ASN A 78 28.08 11.87 1.82
N THR A 79 27.13 12.17 0.95
CA THR A 79 26.03 11.25 0.61
C THR A 79 26.21 10.72 -0.81
N ASP A 80 26.24 9.39 -0.97
CA ASP A 80 26.14 8.81 -2.32
C ASP A 80 24.69 8.91 -2.80
N ILE A 81 24.47 9.76 -3.80
CA ILE A 81 23.14 10.02 -4.39
C ILE A 81 22.59 8.75 -5.08
N ARG A 82 23.46 7.80 -5.46
CA ARG A 82 23.07 6.54 -6.11
C ARG A 82 22.29 5.61 -5.18
N ASP A 83 22.47 5.75 -3.88
CA ASP A 83 21.78 4.94 -2.87
C ASP A 83 20.43 5.54 -2.45
N PHE A 84 20.03 6.68 -3.04
CA PHE A 84 18.73 7.27 -2.76
C PHE A 84 17.60 6.46 -3.43
N PHE A 85 16.85 5.73 -2.62
CA PHE A 85 15.63 5.05 -3.06
C PHE A 85 14.38 5.90 -2.84
N THR A 86 14.14 6.35 -1.61
CA THR A 86 13.02 7.25 -1.25
C THR A 86 13.34 8.01 0.04
N PHE A 87 12.52 9.01 0.40
CA PHE A 87 12.73 9.85 1.59
C PHE A 87 12.70 9.11 2.95
N GLU A 88 12.33 7.83 2.97
CA GLU A 88 12.40 7.00 4.17
C GLU A 88 13.84 6.60 4.51
N TYR A 89 14.72 6.58 3.50
CA TYR A 89 16.08 6.09 3.59
C TYR A 89 17.03 7.23 3.99
N ASP A 90 17.76 7.00 5.08
CA ASP A 90 18.85 7.88 5.49
C ASP A 90 20.15 7.37 4.87
N ALA A 91 20.52 7.95 3.72
CA ALA A 91 21.74 7.59 3.00
C ALA A 91 23.02 8.13 3.67
N THR A 92 22.92 8.81 4.81
CA THR A 92 24.08 9.37 5.52
C THR A 92 24.65 8.46 6.59
N ASP A 93 23.90 7.44 7.02
CA ASP A 93 24.29 6.51 8.10
C ASP A 93 24.33 5.07 7.59
N GLU A 94 25.52 4.47 7.54
CA GLU A 94 25.73 3.07 7.13
C GLU A 94 24.93 2.07 7.98
N ARG A 95 24.66 2.38 9.26
CA ARG A 95 23.82 1.53 10.11
C ARG A 95 22.37 1.53 9.66
N ALA A 96 21.87 2.69 9.22
CA ALA A 96 20.53 2.80 8.67
C ALA A 96 20.36 1.96 7.40
N ILE A 97 21.42 1.81 6.60
CA ILE A 97 21.45 0.95 5.41
C ILE A 97 21.25 -0.52 5.79
N ASP A 98 22.05 -1.03 6.74
CA ASP A 98 21.97 -2.43 7.18
C ASP A 98 20.61 -2.74 7.84
N HIS A 99 20.12 -1.83 8.70
CA HIS A 99 18.80 -1.96 9.29
C HIS A 99 17.67 -1.97 8.25
N THR A 100 17.76 -1.11 7.22
CA THR A 100 16.79 -1.10 6.12
C THR A 100 16.81 -2.42 5.37
N ARG A 101 17.98 -2.94 5.01
CA ARG A 101 18.11 -4.23 4.30
C ARG A 101 17.51 -5.38 5.11
N LYS A 102 17.80 -5.46 6.41
CA LYS A 102 17.23 -6.49 7.31
C LYS A 102 15.71 -6.33 7.44
N ALA A 103 15.22 -5.10 7.64
CA ALA A 103 13.79 -4.83 7.74
C ALA A 103 13.03 -5.19 6.44
N VAL A 104 13.60 -4.91 5.27
CA VAL A 104 13.05 -5.30 3.97
C VAL A 104 12.99 -6.82 3.83
N SER A 105 14.04 -7.53 4.27
CA SER A 105 14.04 -9.01 4.25
C SER A 105 12.92 -9.59 5.12
N TYR A 106 12.73 -9.08 6.34
CA TYR A 106 11.64 -9.50 7.22
C TYR A 106 10.26 -9.16 6.64
N ALA A 107 10.11 -7.97 6.07
CA ALA A 107 8.88 -7.55 5.39
C ALA A 107 8.53 -8.46 4.22
N PHE A 108 9.51 -8.83 3.40
CA PHE A 108 9.31 -9.74 2.27
C PHE A 108 8.89 -11.14 2.73
N SER A 109 9.57 -11.71 3.73
CA SER A 109 9.20 -13.02 4.29
C SER A 109 7.81 -13.02 4.90
N GLY A 110 7.46 -11.99 5.68
CA GLY A 110 6.14 -11.90 6.28
C GLY A 110 5.03 -11.62 5.28
N LEU A 111 5.29 -10.82 4.23
CA LEU A 111 4.37 -10.61 3.11
C LEU A 111 4.10 -11.92 2.37
N LEU A 112 5.12 -12.74 2.10
CA LEU A 112 4.93 -14.06 1.48
C LEU A 112 4.00 -14.94 2.30
N ILE A 113 4.28 -15.10 3.60
CA ILE A 113 3.45 -15.90 4.51
C ILE A 113 2.01 -15.37 4.54
N TYR A 114 1.83 -14.06 4.72
CA TYR A 114 0.52 -13.42 4.75
C TYR A 114 -0.24 -13.62 3.44
N SER A 115 0.43 -13.48 2.30
CA SER A 115 -0.18 -13.65 0.98
C SER A 115 -0.72 -15.07 0.77
N PHE A 116 -0.04 -16.11 1.26
CA PHE A 116 -0.57 -17.48 1.22
C PHE A 116 -1.86 -17.65 2.01
N PHE A 117 -1.98 -17.05 3.19
CA PHE A 117 -3.22 -17.11 3.97
C PHE A 117 -4.36 -16.33 3.30
N VAL A 118 -4.07 -15.14 2.78
CA VAL A 118 -5.08 -14.32 2.11
C VAL A 118 -5.58 -15.00 0.84
N ILE A 119 -4.68 -15.40 -0.06
CA ILE A 119 -5.05 -16.07 -1.31
C ILE A 119 -5.68 -17.44 -1.01
N GLY A 120 -5.12 -18.19 -0.06
CA GLY A 120 -5.67 -19.48 0.37
C GLY A 120 -7.10 -19.35 0.90
N SER A 121 -7.43 -18.27 1.62
CA SER A 121 -8.80 -18.00 2.08
C SER A 121 -9.81 -17.94 0.94
N PHE A 122 -9.37 -17.60 -0.28
CA PHE A 122 -10.26 -17.51 -1.44
C PHE A 122 -10.83 -18.85 -1.88
N MET A 123 -10.10 -19.94 -1.61
CA MET A 123 -10.57 -21.29 -1.92
C MET A 123 -11.66 -21.78 -0.96
N PHE A 124 -11.76 -21.20 0.24
CA PHE A 124 -12.67 -21.69 1.29
C PHE A 124 -14.04 -21.02 1.29
N ILE A 125 -14.17 -19.83 0.67
CA ILE A 125 -15.43 -19.06 0.63
C ILE A 125 -15.75 -18.51 -0.77
N PRO A 126 -15.77 -19.34 -1.84
CA PRO A 126 -15.89 -18.89 -3.23
C PRO A 126 -17.15 -18.04 -3.51
N ASN A 127 -18.29 -18.41 -2.92
CA ASN A 127 -19.54 -17.69 -3.12
C ASN A 127 -19.52 -16.30 -2.46
N TYR A 128 -18.79 -16.14 -1.35
CA TYR A 128 -18.65 -14.86 -0.67
C TYR A 128 -18.00 -13.81 -1.57
N PHE A 129 -17.08 -14.18 -2.47
CA PHE A 129 -16.47 -13.24 -3.41
C PHE A 129 -17.45 -12.68 -4.43
N LEU A 130 -18.35 -13.55 -4.90
CA LEU A 130 -19.35 -13.18 -5.90
C LEU A 130 -20.39 -12.24 -5.30
N ASP A 131 -20.71 -12.45 -4.02
CA ASP A 131 -21.73 -11.67 -3.31
C ASP A 131 -21.15 -10.42 -2.63
N HIS A 132 -19.83 -10.38 -2.40
CA HIS A 132 -19.15 -9.30 -1.71
C HIS A 132 -17.82 -8.92 -2.38
N ILE A 133 -17.89 -8.13 -3.47
CA ILE A 133 -16.70 -7.72 -4.24
C ILE A 133 -15.70 -6.87 -3.44
N TRP A 134 -16.12 -6.25 -2.34
CA TRP A 134 -15.22 -5.52 -1.45
C TRP A 134 -14.15 -6.44 -0.85
N PHE A 135 -14.51 -7.68 -0.52
CA PHE A 135 -13.62 -8.61 0.16
C PHE A 135 -12.36 -8.93 -0.67
N PRO A 136 -12.43 -9.41 -1.93
CA PRO A 136 -11.23 -9.65 -2.72
C PRO A 136 -10.41 -8.38 -2.95
N VAL A 137 -11.05 -7.22 -3.14
CA VAL A 137 -10.36 -5.94 -3.35
C VAL A 137 -9.51 -5.57 -2.15
N PHE A 138 -10.10 -5.54 -0.96
CA PHE A 138 -9.38 -5.16 0.26
C PHE A 138 -8.42 -6.26 0.72
N ALA A 139 -8.73 -7.53 0.46
CA ALA A 139 -7.83 -8.64 0.71
C ALA A 139 -6.54 -8.50 -0.11
N VAL A 140 -6.64 -8.26 -1.42
CA VAL A 140 -5.47 -8.04 -2.28
C VAL A 140 -4.72 -6.78 -1.87
N ALA A 141 -5.42 -5.66 -1.60
CA ALA A 141 -4.79 -4.43 -1.14
C ALA A 141 -4.07 -4.59 0.22
N SER A 142 -4.55 -5.49 1.09
CA SER A 142 -3.94 -5.75 2.39
C SER A 142 -2.56 -6.41 2.29
N ILE A 143 -2.23 -7.09 1.19
CA ILE A 143 -0.94 -7.78 1.00
C ILE A 143 0.24 -6.81 1.02
N PRO A 144 0.31 -5.76 0.17
CA PRO A 144 1.39 -4.78 0.26
C PRO A 144 1.33 -3.97 1.56
N ILE A 145 0.14 -3.72 2.12
CA ILE A 145 -0.02 -3.00 3.40
C ILE A 145 0.61 -3.78 4.55
N SER A 146 0.39 -5.09 4.65
CA SER A 146 0.99 -5.91 5.70
C SER A 146 2.52 -5.93 5.60
N GLY A 147 3.06 -6.02 4.39
CA GLY A 147 4.50 -5.89 4.16
C GLY A 147 5.06 -4.55 4.66
N LEU A 148 4.38 -3.44 4.39
CA LEU A 148 4.76 -2.11 4.87
C LEU A 148 4.69 -1.98 6.40
N LEU A 149 3.69 -2.60 7.04
CA LEU A 149 3.58 -2.64 8.50
C LEU A 149 4.71 -3.44 9.13
N ILE A 150 5.01 -4.63 8.59
CA ILE A 150 6.13 -5.45 9.05
C ILE A 150 7.44 -4.69 8.89
N TYR A 151 7.64 -4.05 7.74
CA TYR A 151 8.80 -3.20 7.49
C TYR A 151 8.95 -2.11 8.58
N ALA A 152 7.90 -1.35 8.86
CA ALA A 152 7.94 -0.29 9.87
C ALA A 152 8.26 -0.83 11.27
N VAL A 153 7.64 -1.94 11.67
CA VAL A 153 7.86 -2.57 12.97
C VAL A 153 9.29 -3.10 13.07
N SER A 154 9.73 -3.90 12.10
CA SER A 154 11.07 -4.48 12.05
C SER A 154 12.15 -3.41 12.06
N PHE A 155 11.99 -2.34 11.27
CA PHE A 155 12.92 -1.23 11.25
C PHE A 155 12.99 -0.52 12.61
N THR A 156 11.85 -0.31 13.27
CA THR A 156 11.79 0.32 14.59
C THR A 156 12.49 -0.52 15.66
N VAL A 157 12.35 -1.85 15.60
CA VAL A 157 13.02 -2.77 16.52
C VAL A 157 14.53 -2.74 16.29
N LEU A 158 14.97 -2.81 15.03
CA LEU A 158 16.39 -2.81 14.66
C LEU A 158 17.10 -1.50 15.03
N GLN A 159 16.40 -0.36 15.00
CA GLN A 159 16.97 0.92 15.44
C GLN A 159 17.15 1.04 16.96
N ARG A 160 16.51 0.16 17.75
CA ARG A 160 16.61 0.19 19.23
C ARG A 160 17.68 -0.76 19.78
N THR A 161 18.20 -1.66 18.95
CA THR A 161 19.28 -2.60 19.26
C THR A 161 20.63 -2.05 18.82
#